data_AF-A0A2S9XQU1-F1
#
_entry.id   AF-A0A2S9XQU1-F1
#
_cell.length_a   1.000
_cell.length_b   1.000
_cell.length_c   1.000
_cell.angle_alpha   90.00
_cell.angle_beta   90.00
_cell.angle_gamma   90.00
#
_symmetry.space_group_name_H-M   'P 1'
#
loop_
_entity.id
_entity.type
_entity.pdbx_description
1 polymer ?
#
loop_
_entity_poly.entity_id
_entity_poly.type
_entity_poly.pdbx_seq_one_letter_code
_entity_poly.pdbx_strand_id
1 'polypeptide(L)'
;MARFQDIPVPRRDVLAALLEDAAATDDGAPGCATMGALFETLTAIYHFEFHAELELMKRSYAPFNPDLDDERFDVATVPNQARAELLNERLRSVLERGNYRRLTDDDVAHAFAERSLFPLSVVVDTSVYQEFVIYARGETERAAEVPRWYGLRQRVVQVPTFDRVCLYIRLEPETGLEPAQVKRSRAKFEPGTTILKLFRNIPKADLEILFPNCQLEMRASDKLFFGVPALLGGIPVIAKMIPAAFALAILLGLRRGEIDTGSIITGLTGLVVLGAYLFRQWGKFRNRRVLFNKELSENLYFRNLDNNEGVLTRLVDEAEEEECKEALLAYYFLHRAADGQTSKALTAPELDAAVEAWLSERFRVTIDFEVGDALTKLEALGLVVRDEQQRYTACAPDNALAQLRARWDTILSPS
;
A
#
# COMPACT_ATOMS: atom_id res chain seq x y z
N MET A 1 4.24 -20.97 9.56
CA MET A 1 4.22 -20.64 8.11
C MET A 1 3.34 -19.42 7.95
N ALA A 2 3.67 -18.50 7.05
CA ALA A 2 2.77 -17.40 6.72
C ALA A 2 1.49 -18.00 6.10
N ARG A 3 0.32 -17.59 6.59
CA ARG A 3 -0.97 -17.93 5.98
C ARG A 3 -1.36 -16.75 5.09
N PHE A 4 -1.44 -16.98 3.78
CA PHE A 4 -1.83 -15.92 2.85
C PHE A 4 -3.34 -15.68 2.94
N GLN A 5 -3.75 -14.44 2.73
CA GLN A 5 -5.16 -14.05 2.63
C GLN A 5 -5.63 -14.01 1.18
N ASP A 6 -4.69 -13.98 0.23
CA ASP A 6 -4.89 -14.08 -1.21
C ASP A 6 -4.30 -15.39 -1.74
N ILE A 7 -4.69 -15.80 -2.95
CA ILE A 7 -4.13 -16.99 -3.60
C ILE A 7 -2.85 -16.56 -4.34
N PRO A 8 -1.63 -16.81 -3.83
CA PRO A 8 -0.40 -16.23 -4.42
C PRO A 8 0.00 -16.87 -5.77
N VAL A 9 -0.79 -17.83 -6.26
CA VAL A 9 -0.58 -18.55 -7.52
C VAL A 9 -1.29 -17.79 -8.64
N PRO A 10 -0.62 -17.49 -9.77
CA PRO A 10 -1.26 -16.82 -10.89
C PRO A 10 -2.46 -17.60 -11.44
N ARG A 11 -3.51 -16.90 -11.89
CA ARG A 11 -4.72 -17.53 -12.46
C ARG A 11 -4.39 -18.56 -13.55
N ARG A 12 -3.40 -18.28 -14.41
CA ARG A 12 -2.97 -19.19 -15.49
C ARG A 12 -2.56 -20.57 -14.97
N ASP A 13 -1.87 -20.59 -13.83
CA ASP A 13 -1.26 -21.79 -13.26
C ASP A 13 -2.30 -22.58 -12.46
N VAL A 14 -3.23 -21.87 -11.79
CA VAL A 14 -4.42 -22.48 -11.18
C VAL A 14 -5.26 -23.16 -12.26
N LEU A 15 -5.59 -22.45 -13.35
CA LEU A 15 -6.39 -22.99 -14.45
C LEU A 15 -5.75 -24.23 -15.07
N ALA A 16 -4.45 -24.16 -15.38
CA ALA A 16 -3.71 -25.30 -15.94
C ALA A 16 -3.74 -26.50 -15.00
N ALA A 17 -3.51 -26.29 -13.70
CA ALA A 17 -3.52 -27.37 -12.71
C ALA A 17 -4.92 -27.99 -12.53
N LEU A 18 -6.00 -27.19 -12.60
CA LEU A 18 -7.37 -27.71 -12.53
C LEU A 18 -7.72 -28.58 -13.75
N LEU A 19 -7.32 -28.16 -14.95
CA LEU A 19 -7.55 -28.93 -16.17
C LEU A 19 -6.70 -30.20 -16.23
N GLU A 20 -5.46 -30.16 -15.72
CA GLU A 20 -4.63 -31.35 -15.53
C GLU A 20 -5.29 -32.36 -14.57
N ASP A 21 -5.81 -31.89 -13.43
CA ASP A 21 -6.49 -32.74 -12.44
C ASP A 21 -7.78 -33.33 -13.03
N ALA A 22 -8.57 -32.52 -13.76
CA ALA A 22 -9.77 -32.96 -14.46
C ALA A 22 -9.48 -34.07 -15.48
N ALA A 23 -8.42 -33.91 -16.28
CA ALA A 23 -8.01 -34.89 -17.28
C ALA A 23 -7.51 -36.21 -16.68
N ALA A 24 -6.99 -36.18 -15.45
CA ALA A 24 -6.52 -37.37 -14.74
C ALA A 24 -7.67 -38.16 -14.09
N THR A 25 -8.79 -37.51 -13.78
CA THR A 25 -9.96 -38.12 -13.12
C THR A 25 -11.02 -38.63 -14.09
N ASP A 26 -11.11 -38.08 -15.30
CA ASP A 26 -12.13 -38.41 -16.29
C ASP A 26 -11.56 -39.40 -17.34
N ASP A 27 -12.06 -40.64 -17.37
CA ASP A 27 -11.68 -41.67 -18.36
C ASP A 27 -12.11 -41.31 -19.81
N GLY A 28 -12.74 -40.14 -20.02
CA GLY A 28 -13.17 -39.61 -21.31
C GLY A 28 -12.63 -38.19 -21.62
N ALA A 29 -12.03 -38.02 -22.80
CA ALA A 29 -11.61 -36.71 -23.33
C ALA A 29 -12.71 -35.61 -23.45
N PRO A 30 -14.03 -35.90 -23.60
CA PRO A 30 -15.05 -34.85 -23.79
C PRO A 30 -15.27 -33.93 -22.57
N GLY A 31 -15.22 -34.46 -21.33
CA GLY A 31 -15.54 -33.68 -20.13
C GLY A 31 -14.51 -32.60 -19.82
N CYS A 32 -13.22 -32.90 -20.04
CA CYS A 32 -12.14 -31.93 -19.89
C CYS A 32 -12.25 -30.75 -20.88
N ALA A 33 -12.65 -31.01 -22.13
CA ALA A 33 -12.83 -29.96 -23.13
C ALA A 33 -14.01 -29.02 -22.78
N THR A 34 -15.14 -29.57 -22.31
CA THR A 34 -16.26 -28.77 -21.82
C THR A 34 -15.86 -27.94 -20.60
N MET A 35 -15.13 -28.51 -19.65
CA MET A 35 -14.63 -27.80 -18.46
C MET A 35 -13.72 -26.63 -18.84
N GLY A 36 -12.79 -26.85 -19.79
CA GLY A 36 -11.94 -25.79 -20.34
C GLY A 36 -12.77 -24.64 -20.93
N ALA A 37 -13.73 -24.96 -21.80
CA ALA A 37 -14.61 -23.95 -22.41
C ALA A 37 -15.46 -23.20 -21.37
N LEU A 38 -15.91 -23.87 -20.31
CA LEU A 38 -16.61 -23.25 -19.19
C LEU A 38 -15.74 -22.22 -18.48
N PHE A 39 -14.51 -22.61 -18.11
CA PHE A 39 -13.58 -21.74 -17.40
C PHE A 39 -13.13 -20.54 -18.23
N GLU A 40 -12.89 -20.74 -19.53
CA GLU A 40 -12.62 -19.63 -20.46
C GLU A 40 -13.79 -18.66 -20.55
N THR A 41 -15.03 -19.18 -20.66
CA THR A 41 -16.23 -18.34 -20.76
C THR A 41 -16.48 -17.56 -19.46
N LEU A 42 -16.30 -18.21 -18.29
CA LEU A 42 -16.42 -17.56 -16.98
C LEU A 42 -15.41 -16.42 -16.83
N THR A 43 -14.15 -16.69 -17.20
CA THR A 43 -13.08 -15.70 -17.17
C THR A 43 -13.38 -14.51 -18.08
N ALA A 44 -13.91 -14.76 -19.29
CA ALA A 44 -14.28 -13.70 -20.22
C ALA A 44 -15.42 -12.81 -19.69
N ILE A 45 -16.43 -13.42 -19.05
CA ILE A 45 -17.53 -12.67 -18.40
C ILE A 45 -16.97 -11.77 -17.29
N TYR A 46 -16.12 -12.31 -16.41
CA TYR A 46 -15.54 -11.53 -15.31
C TYR A 46 -14.71 -10.37 -15.86
N HIS A 47 -13.84 -10.64 -16.83
CA HIS A 47 -13.04 -9.59 -17.46
C HIS A 47 -13.91 -8.45 -18.03
N PHE A 48 -15.01 -8.79 -18.69
CA PHE A 48 -15.94 -7.78 -19.20
C PHE A 48 -16.60 -6.96 -18.07
N GLU A 49 -17.09 -7.61 -17.02
CA GLU A 49 -17.74 -6.96 -15.88
C GLU A 49 -16.76 -6.06 -15.11
N PHE A 50 -15.54 -6.52 -14.85
CA PHE A 50 -14.48 -5.74 -14.19
C PHE A 50 -13.95 -4.59 -15.06
N HIS A 51 -13.85 -4.79 -16.37
CA HIS A 51 -13.50 -3.69 -17.28
C HIS A 51 -14.54 -2.57 -17.24
N ALA A 52 -15.83 -2.91 -17.21
CA ALA A 52 -16.89 -1.91 -17.06
C ALA A 52 -16.82 -1.18 -15.71
N GLU A 53 -16.51 -1.90 -14.62
CA GLU A 53 -16.27 -1.30 -13.29
C GLU A 53 -15.08 -0.32 -13.32
N LEU A 54 -13.96 -0.71 -13.93
CA LEU A 54 -12.78 0.15 -14.07
C LEU A 54 -13.12 1.46 -14.81
N GLU A 55 -13.82 1.38 -15.94
CA GLU A 55 -14.20 2.56 -16.71
C GLU A 55 -15.16 3.47 -15.93
N LEU A 56 -16.05 2.91 -15.12
CA LEU A 56 -16.90 3.69 -14.20
C LEU A 56 -16.06 4.39 -13.12
N MET A 57 -15.09 3.69 -12.53
CA MET A 57 -14.20 4.25 -11.52
C MET A 57 -13.33 5.37 -12.07
N LYS A 58 -12.73 5.20 -13.25
CA LYS A 58 -11.95 6.24 -13.95
C LYS A 58 -12.79 7.49 -14.19
N ARG A 59 -14.00 7.31 -14.72
CA ARG A 59 -14.95 8.42 -14.92
C ARG A 59 -15.34 9.08 -13.61
N SER A 60 -15.44 8.34 -12.51
CA SER A 60 -15.77 8.92 -11.20
C SER A 60 -14.59 9.66 -10.57
N TYR A 61 -13.36 9.22 -10.87
CA TYR A 61 -12.12 9.79 -10.36
C TYR A 61 -11.60 11.00 -11.13
N ALA A 62 -11.93 11.12 -12.43
CA ALA A 62 -11.45 12.18 -13.31
C ALA A 62 -11.41 13.61 -12.72
N PRO A 63 -12.46 14.15 -12.04
CA PRO A 63 -12.46 15.54 -11.58
C PRO A 63 -11.59 15.74 -10.33
N PHE A 64 -11.11 14.64 -9.74
CA PHE A 64 -10.22 14.63 -8.58
C PHE A 64 -8.81 14.18 -8.95
N ASN A 65 -8.57 13.78 -10.20
CA ASN A 65 -7.30 13.21 -10.63
C ASN A 65 -6.25 14.33 -10.78
N PRO A 66 -5.18 14.36 -9.97
CA PRO A 66 -4.12 15.36 -10.08
C PRO A 66 -3.29 15.21 -11.36
N ASP A 67 -3.41 14.08 -12.08
CA ASP A 67 -2.73 13.84 -13.35
C ASP A 67 -3.61 14.20 -14.56
N LEU A 68 -4.81 14.76 -14.36
CA LEU A 68 -5.66 15.19 -15.47
C LEU A 68 -5.04 16.40 -16.16
N ASP A 69 -4.55 16.22 -17.39
CA ASP A 69 -3.85 17.28 -18.14
C ASP A 69 -4.69 18.56 -18.36
N ASP A 70 -6.01 18.42 -18.52
CA ASP A 70 -6.94 19.55 -18.72
C ASP A 70 -8.35 19.18 -18.24
N GLU A 71 -8.89 19.96 -17.30
CA GLU A 71 -10.24 19.77 -16.77
C GLU A 71 -11.33 19.79 -17.85
N ARG A 72 -11.08 20.45 -19.00
CA ARG A 72 -12.04 20.49 -20.12
C ARG A 72 -12.26 19.14 -20.79
N PHE A 73 -11.36 18.17 -20.58
CA PHE A 73 -11.52 16.81 -21.10
C PHE A 73 -12.53 15.99 -20.30
N ASP A 74 -12.90 16.45 -19.10
CA ASP A 74 -13.98 15.87 -18.33
C ASP A 74 -15.33 16.47 -18.74
N VAL A 75 -15.98 15.81 -19.69
CA VAL A 75 -17.29 16.23 -20.24
C VAL A 75 -18.49 15.71 -19.43
N ALA A 76 -18.24 15.05 -18.30
CA ALA A 76 -19.31 14.47 -17.48
C ALA A 76 -20.19 15.56 -16.86
N THR A 77 -21.52 15.38 -16.93
CA THR A 77 -22.50 16.31 -16.34
C THR A 77 -22.87 15.95 -14.91
N VAL A 78 -22.41 14.80 -14.41
CA VAL A 78 -22.72 14.31 -13.06
C VAL A 78 -22.02 15.20 -12.03
N PRO A 79 -22.71 15.67 -10.97
CA PRO A 79 -22.11 16.48 -9.92
C PRO A 79 -20.91 15.78 -9.26
N ASN A 80 -19.85 16.55 -8.95
CA ASN A 80 -18.63 16.00 -8.33
C ASN A 80 -18.91 15.27 -7.01
N GLN A 81 -19.86 15.74 -6.19
CA GLN A 81 -20.21 15.04 -4.95
C GLN A 81 -20.71 13.61 -5.20
N ALA A 82 -21.62 13.42 -6.16
CA ALA A 82 -22.13 12.09 -6.51
C ALA A 82 -21.02 11.20 -7.10
N ARG A 83 -20.08 11.78 -7.86
CA ARG A 83 -18.92 11.05 -8.38
C ARG A 83 -17.95 10.63 -7.27
N ALA A 84 -17.72 11.47 -6.27
CA ALA A 84 -16.90 11.13 -5.11
C ALA A 84 -17.52 9.99 -4.29
N GLU A 85 -18.83 10.04 -4.04
CA GLU A 85 -19.57 8.98 -3.35
C GLU A 85 -19.48 7.65 -4.11
N LEU A 86 -19.73 7.69 -5.42
CA LEU A 86 -19.63 6.52 -6.29
C LEU A 86 -18.20 5.95 -6.33
N LEU A 87 -17.19 6.82 -6.48
CA LEU A 87 -15.78 6.40 -6.44
C LEU A 87 -15.45 5.70 -5.12
N ASN A 88 -15.85 6.27 -3.98
CA ASN A 88 -15.55 5.72 -2.67
C ASN A 88 -16.26 4.37 -2.44
N GLU A 89 -17.49 4.23 -2.92
CA GLU A 89 -18.23 2.96 -2.90
C GLU A 89 -17.54 1.89 -3.75
N ARG A 90 -17.22 2.21 -5.02
CA ARG A 90 -16.63 1.26 -5.96
C ARG A 90 -15.21 0.89 -5.58
N LEU A 91 -14.40 1.86 -5.14
CA LEU A 91 -13.05 1.63 -4.66
C LEU A 91 -13.03 0.70 -3.45
N ARG A 92 -13.95 0.90 -2.49
CA ARG A 92 -14.09 0.00 -1.36
C ARG A 92 -14.46 -1.41 -1.80
N SER A 93 -15.45 -1.55 -2.68
CA SER A 93 -15.87 -2.84 -3.20
C SER A 93 -14.73 -3.58 -3.91
N VAL A 94 -13.97 -2.92 -4.79
CA VAL A 94 -12.83 -3.52 -5.48
C VAL A 94 -11.70 -3.91 -4.51
N LEU A 95 -11.44 -3.07 -3.49
CA LEU A 95 -10.45 -3.39 -2.46
C LEU A 95 -10.87 -4.61 -1.64
N GLU A 96 -12.13 -4.70 -1.21
CA GLU A 96 -12.67 -5.85 -0.47
C GLU A 96 -12.57 -7.13 -1.31
N ARG A 97 -13.00 -7.10 -2.57
CA ARG A 97 -12.90 -8.21 -3.54
C ARG A 97 -11.47 -8.61 -3.88
N GLY A 98 -10.51 -7.71 -3.66
CA GLY A 98 -9.08 -7.96 -3.78
C GLY A 98 -8.41 -8.35 -2.47
N ASN A 99 -9.17 -8.68 -1.43
CA ASN A 99 -8.75 -9.08 -0.07
C ASN A 99 -7.94 -7.99 0.67
N TYR A 100 -8.21 -6.72 0.39
CA TYR A 100 -7.67 -5.60 1.17
C TYR A 100 -8.53 -5.29 2.40
N ARG A 101 -7.89 -5.14 3.55
CA ARG A 101 -8.54 -4.66 4.78
C ARG A 101 -8.28 -3.18 4.99
N ARG A 102 -9.32 -2.43 5.38
CA ARG A 102 -9.17 -1.05 5.85
C ARG A 102 -8.47 -1.06 7.22
N LEU A 103 -7.41 -0.28 7.38
CA LEU A 103 -6.76 -0.05 8.67
C LEU A 103 -7.56 0.99 9.47
N THR A 104 -7.78 0.69 10.74
CA THR A 104 -8.43 1.62 11.68
C THR A 104 -7.45 2.67 12.18
N ASP A 105 -7.96 3.77 12.75
CA ASP A 105 -7.11 4.78 13.37
C ASP A 105 -6.28 4.19 14.52
N ASP A 106 -6.82 3.20 15.23
CA ASP A 106 -6.12 2.45 16.26
C ASP A 106 -5.00 1.58 15.68
N ASP A 107 -5.23 0.89 14.55
CA ASP A 107 -4.18 0.13 13.85
C ASP A 107 -3.02 1.04 13.42
N VAL A 108 -3.37 2.22 12.90
CA VAL A 108 -2.43 3.23 12.43
C VAL A 108 -1.66 3.83 13.63
N ALA A 109 -2.35 4.20 14.71
CA ALA A 109 -1.73 4.74 15.92
C ALA A 109 -0.84 3.71 16.62
N HIS A 110 -1.25 2.44 16.65
CA HIS A 110 -0.44 1.35 17.20
C HIS A 110 0.82 1.12 16.36
N ALA A 111 0.69 1.10 15.04
CA ALA A 111 1.82 1.06 14.10
C ALA A 111 2.79 2.22 14.32
N PHE A 112 2.28 3.43 14.57
CA PHE A 112 3.11 4.62 14.84
C PHE A 112 3.83 4.55 16.20
N ALA A 113 3.25 3.86 17.18
CA ALA A 113 3.85 3.65 18.49
C ALA A 113 4.92 2.54 18.49
N GLU A 114 4.83 1.59 17.56
CA GLU A 114 5.85 0.55 17.39
C GLU A 114 7.18 1.12 16.90
N ARG A 115 8.29 0.49 17.31
CA ARG A 115 9.63 1.00 16.97
C ARG A 115 9.91 0.82 15.48
N SER A 116 9.72 1.88 14.71
CA SER A 116 10.22 1.99 13.34
C SER A 116 11.72 1.71 13.28
N LEU A 117 12.14 0.94 12.27
CA LEU A 117 13.54 0.61 12.00
C LEU A 117 14.35 1.79 11.47
N PHE A 118 13.68 2.84 10.98
CA PHE A 118 14.35 4.06 10.57
C PHE A 118 14.89 4.82 11.78
N PRO A 119 16.06 5.45 11.68
CA PRO A 119 16.69 6.14 12.82
C PRO A 119 16.01 7.46 13.23
N LEU A 120 14.94 7.90 12.57
CA LEU A 120 14.28 9.20 12.78
C LEU A 120 12.79 9.02 13.09
N SER A 121 12.16 10.04 13.70
CA SER A 121 10.70 10.08 13.92
C SER A 121 10.07 10.86 12.78
N VAL A 122 9.01 10.31 12.19
CA VAL A 122 8.27 10.97 11.13
C VAL A 122 7.05 11.65 11.73
N VAL A 123 6.75 12.86 11.28
CA VAL A 123 5.55 13.59 11.69
C VAL A 123 4.78 13.96 10.44
N VAL A 124 3.51 13.58 10.38
CA VAL A 124 2.63 13.90 9.25
C VAL A 124 1.80 15.13 9.62
N ASP A 125 1.88 16.16 8.79
CA ASP A 125 0.98 17.30 8.87
C ASP A 125 -0.36 16.93 8.20
N THR A 126 -1.36 16.58 9.01
CA THR A 126 -2.70 16.19 8.54
C THR A 126 -3.61 17.38 8.26
N SER A 127 -3.19 18.62 8.55
CA SER A 127 -4.02 19.82 8.41
C SER A 127 -4.42 20.16 6.97
N VAL A 128 -3.80 19.51 5.99
CA VAL A 128 -4.05 19.69 4.56
C VAL A 128 -4.87 18.55 3.93
N TYR A 129 -5.25 17.56 4.74
CA TYR A 129 -6.03 16.40 4.31
C TYR A 129 -7.46 16.52 4.82
N GLN A 130 -8.42 16.42 3.91
CA GLN A 130 -9.84 16.34 4.26
C GLN A 130 -10.15 14.95 4.83
N GLU A 131 -9.64 13.91 4.17
CA GLU A 131 -9.74 12.53 4.61
C GLU A 131 -8.53 11.74 4.10
N PHE A 132 -8.14 10.71 4.85
CA PHE A 132 -7.22 9.69 4.35
C PHE A 132 -7.67 8.32 4.83
N VAL A 133 -7.40 7.30 4.01
CA VAL A 133 -7.68 5.91 4.34
C VAL A 133 -6.51 5.06 3.87
N ILE A 134 -6.08 4.14 4.74
CA ILE A 134 -5.06 3.14 4.41
C ILE A 134 -5.74 1.79 4.33
N TYR A 135 -5.52 1.10 3.22
CA TYR A 135 -5.90 -0.29 3.03
C TYR A 135 -4.64 -1.14 2.92
N ALA A 136 -4.64 -2.32 3.51
CA ALA A 136 -3.51 -3.23 3.45
C ALA A 136 -3.97 -4.64 3.06
N ARG A 137 -3.11 -5.37 2.33
CA ARG A 137 -3.31 -6.78 1.99
C ARG A 137 -2.04 -7.57 2.22
N GLY A 138 -2.20 -8.77 2.75
CA GLY A 138 -1.12 -9.72 2.99
C GLY A 138 -0.21 -9.30 4.13
N GLU A 139 0.20 -10.25 4.96
CA GLU A 139 1.13 -10.00 6.07
C GLU A 139 2.23 -11.04 6.06
N THR A 140 3.46 -10.60 5.82
CA THR A 140 4.65 -11.45 5.84
C THR A 140 5.68 -10.94 6.83
N GLU A 141 6.38 -11.86 7.48
CA GLU A 141 7.61 -11.52 8.20
C GLU A 141 8.76 -11.44 7.19
N ARG A 142 9.42 -10.29 7.14
CA ARG A 142 10.56 -10.07 6.25
C ARG A 142 11.81 -9.70 7.03
N ALA A 143 12.93 -10.28 6.59
CA ALA A 143 14.24 -9.99 7.13
C ALA A 143 14.66 -8.56 6.74
N ALA A 144 14.95 -7.73 7.74
CA ALA A 144 15.55 -6.42 7.56
C ALA A 144 16.91 -6.34 8.23
N GLU A 145 17.89 -5.75 7.55
CA GLU A 145 19.21 -5.50 8.11
C GLU A 145 19.23 -4.17 8.85
N VAL A 146 19.42 -4.24 10.16
CA VAL A 146 19.50 -3.05 11.01
C VAL A 146 20.96 -2.80 11.40
N PRO A 147 21.52 -1.61 11.12
CA PRO A 147 22.88 -1.28 11.53
C PRO A 147 22.95 -1.17 13.06
N ARG A 148 23.91 -1.90 13.65
CA ARG A 148 24.37 -1.77 15.03
C ARG A 148 25.75 -1.11 15.04
N TRP A 149 26.05 -0.44 16.15
CA TRP A 149 27.36 0.18 16.42
C TRP A 149 27.84 1.09 15.27
N TYR A 150 27.08 2.13 14.95
CA TYR A 150 27.40 3.10 13.89
C TYR A 150 27.64 2.45 12.50
N GLY A 151 27.03 1.31 12.23
CA GLY A 151 27.18 0.58 10.96
C GLY A 151 28.31 -0.45 10.94
N LEU A 152 29.04 -0.66 12.05
CA LEU A 152 30.13 -1.64 12.11
C LEU A 152 29.65 -3.10 12.17
N ARG A 153 28.39 -3.33 12.55
CA ARG A 153 27.76 -4.66 12.52
C ARG A 153 26.32 -4.52 12.05
N GLN A 154 25.84 -5.48 11.28
CA GLN A 154 24.42 -5.56 10.93
C GLN A 154 23.76 -6.68 11.73
N ARG A 155 22.51 -6.48 12.14
CA ARG A 155 21.67 -7.52 12.71
C ARG A 155 20.46 -7.70 11.82
N VAL A 156 20.21 -8.93 11.39
CA VAL A 156 18.97 -9.30 10.73
C VAL A 156 17.88 -9.42 11.79
N VAL A 157 16.79 -8.70 11.59
CA VAL A 157 15.57 -8.79 12.41
C VAL A 157 14.39 -9.14 11.51
N GLN A 158 13.45 -9.93 12.02
CA GLN A 158 12.19 -10.18 11.32
C GLN A 158 11.24 -9.03 11.59
N VAL A 159 10.62 -8.52 10.53
CA VAL A 159 9.77 -7.33 10.58
C VAL A 159 8.41 -7.68 9.99
N PRO A 160 7.30 -7.50 10.74
CA PRO A 160 5.98 -7.65 10.18
C PRO A 160 5.78 -6.60 9.07
N THR A 161 5.42 -7.07 7.88
CA THR A 161 5.36 -6.27 6.65
C THR A 161 4.04 -6.53 5.94
N PHE A 162 3.36 -5.46 5.53
CA PHE A 162 2.24 -5.56 4.60
C PHE A 162 2.77 -5.81 3.18
N ASP A 163 2.22 -6.80 2.49
CA ASP A 163 2.67 -7.12 1.14
C ASP A 163 2.20 -6.08 0.14
N ARG A 164 0.98 -5.56 0.30
CA ARG A 164 0.43 -4.42 -0.44
C ARG A 164 -0.19 -3.39 0.50
N VAL A 165 -0.03 -2.11 0.17
CA VAL A 165 -0.68 -1.00 0.87
C VAL A 165 -1.25 -0.02 -0.16
N CYS A 166 -2.56 0.23 -0.12
CA CYS A 166 -3.22 1.28 -0.88
C CYS A 166 -3.47 2.48 0.03
N LEU A 167 -3.02 3.64 -0.40
CA LEU A 167 -3.19 4.92 0.27
C LEU A 167 -4.17 5.77 -0.54
N TYR A 168 -5.28 6.13 0.09
CA TYR A 168 -6.26 7.09 -0.40
C TYR A 168 -6.12 8.37 0.41
N ILE A 169 -5.87 9.51 -0.23
CA ILE A 169 -5.84 10.83 0.43
C ILE A 169 -6.67 11.80 -0.38
N ARG A 170 -7.66 12.43 0.25
CA ARG A 170 -8.37 13.58 -0.33
C ARG A 170 -7.85 14.85 0.29
N LEU A 171 -7.42 15.78 -0.56
CA LEU A 171 -6.85 17.05 -0.14
C LEU A 171 -7.96 18.07 0.13
N GLU A 172 -7.75 18.92 1.14
CA GLU A 172 -8.65 20.06 1.39
C GLU A 172 -8.70 20.98 0.16
N PRO A 173 -9.90 21.44 -0.27
CA PRO A 173 -10.02 22.46 -1.30
C PRO A 173 -9.43 23.80 -0.83
N GLU A 174 -9.12 24.71 -1.77
CA GLU A 174 -8.52 26.01 -1.44
C GLU A 174 -9.34 26.84 -0.44
N THR A 175 -10.67 26.66 -0.43
CA THR A 175 -11.58 27.34 0.50
C THR A 175 -11.40 26.91 1.96
N GLY A 176 -10.86 25.71 2.21
CA GLY A 176 -10.60 25.17 3.55
C GLY A 176 -9.18 25.43 4.06
N LEU A 177 -8.32 26.07 3.25
CA LEU A 177 -6.89 26.25 3.56
C LEU A 177 -6.55 27.72 3.86
N GLU A 178 -5.64 27.93 4.81
CA GLU A 178 -5.07 29.25 5.06
C GLU A 178 -4.20 29.73 3.88
N PRO A 179 -4.05 31.05 3.63
CA PRO A 179 -3.29 31.56 2.49
C PRO A 179 -1.83 31.05 2.42
N ALA A 180 -1.20 30.84 3.59
CA ALA A 180 0.14 30.29 3.69
C ALA A 180 0.19 28.79 3.34
N GLN A 181 -0.87 28.04 3.67
CA GLN A 181 -1.01 26.63 3.30
C GLN A 181 -1.27 26.52 1.80
N VAL A 182 -2.18 27.30 1.21
CA VAL A 182 -2.46 27.29 -0.24
C VAL A 182 -1.17 27.47 -1.06
N LYS A 183 -0.33 28.46 -0.70
CA LYS A 183 0.95 28.70 -1.39
C LYS A 183 1.92 27.52 -1.27
N ARG A 184 1.93 26.84 -0.13
CA ARG A 184 2.77 25.66 0.12
C ARG A 184 2.23 24.42 -0.60
N SER A 185 0.91 24.24 -0.61
CA SER A 185 0.18 23.18 -1.30
C SER A 185 0.43 23.28 -2.79
N ARG A 186 0.13 24.40 -3.45
CA ARG A 186 0.35 24.58 -4.90
C ARG A 186 1.79 24.32 -5.37
N ALA A 187 2.78 24.41 -4.48
CA ALA A 187 4.17 24.07 -4.80
C ALA A 187 4.46 22.56 -4.82
N LYS A 188 3.54 21.72 -4.32
CA LYS A 188 3.70 20.29 -4.09
C LYS A 188 2.53 19.42 -4.57
N PHE A 189 1.30 19.91 -4.45
CA PHE A 189 0.04 19.20 -4.75
C PHE A 189 -1.10 20.19 -5.03
N GLU A 190 -2.06 19.76 -5.83
CA GLU A 190 -3.23 20.58 -6.19
C GLU A 190 -4.35 20.44 -5.16
N PRO A 191 -4.81 21.52 -4.51
CA PRO A 191 -5.89 21.47 -3.52
C PRO A 191 -7.19 20.90 -4.09
N GLY A 192 -7.95 20.14 -3.29
CA GLY A 192 -9.21 19.52 -3.71
C GLY A 192 -9.09 18.25 -4.58
N THR A 193 -7.88 17.85 -4.96
CA THR A 193 -7.62 16.58 -5.67
C THR A 193 -7.54 15.40 -4.70
N THR A 194 -7.69 14.19 -5.25
CA THR A 194 -7.55 12.93 -4.52
C THR A 194 -6.30 12.22 -5.03
N ILE A 195 -5.42 11.82 -4.11
CA ILE A 195 -4.21 11.07 -4.39
C ILE A 195 -4.46 9.60 -4.08
N LEU A 196 -4.19 8.73 -5.05
CA LEU A 196 -4.11 7.30 -4.85
C LEU A 196 -2.67 6.84 -5.01
N LYS A 197 -2.17 6.02 -4.08
CA LYS A 197 -0.87 5.36 -4.23
C LYS A 197 -0.94 3.91 -3.80
N LEU A 198 -0.36 3.03 -4.60
CA LEU A 198 -0.21 1.63 -4.24
C LEU A 198 1.27 1.33 -3.98
N PHE A 199 1.54 0.63 -2.89
CA PHE A 199 2.88 0.25 -2.46
C PHE A 199 2.99 -1.24 -2.19
N ARG A 200 4.23 -1.77 -2.24
CA ARG A 200 4.59 -3.13 -1.85
C ARG A 200 5.55 -3.14 -0.67
N ASN A 201 5.46 -4.21 0.13
CA ASN A 201 6.45 -4.56 1.15
C ASN A 201 6.68 -3.41 2.17
N ILE A 202 5.59 -2.86 2.72
CA ILE A 202 5.66 -1.77 3.70
C ILE A 202 5.69 -2.33 5.13
N PRO A 203 6.74 -2.06 5.93
CA PRO A 203 6.76 -2.46 7.32
C PRO A 203 5.59 -1.84 8.08
N LYS A 204 4.94 -2.62 8.96
CA LYS A 204 3.77 -2.14 9.70
C LYS A 204 4.09 -0.87 10.50
N ALA A 205 5.25 -0.83 11.15
CA ALA A 205 5.69 0.31 11.95
C ALA A 205 6.12 1.56 11.13
N ASP A 206 6.10 1.50 9.79
CA ASP A 206 6.61 2.55 8.90
C ASP A 206 5.54 3.14 7.97
N LEU A 207 4.25 2.99 8.30
CA LEU A 207 3.14 3.52 7.50
C LEU A 207 3.20 5.06 7.33
N GLU A 208 3.76 5.80 8.30
CA GLU A 208 3.90 7.27 8.26
C GLU A 208 4.70 7.78 7.05
N ILE A 209 5.64 6.97 6.57
CA ILE A 209 6.54 7.33 5.48
C ILE A 209 5.79 7.41 4.14
N LEU A 210 4.63 6.79 4.03
CA LEU A 210 3.82 6.80 2.81
C LEU A 210 3.17 8.17 2.54
N PHE A 211 3.02 9.00 3.58
CA PHE A 211 2.35 10.29 3.44
C PHE A 211 3.25 11.31 2.72
N PRO A 212 2.69 12.08 1.76
CA PRO A 212 3.45 13.01 0.93
C PRO A 212 4.09 14.17 1.72
N ASN A 213 3.49 14.56 2.84
CA ASN A 213 3.98 15.65 3.70
C ASN A 213 4.67 15.16 4.97
N CYS A 214 5.33 14.00 4.92
CA CYS A 214 6.15 13.54 6.04
C CYS A 214 7.29 14.53 6.34
N GLN A 215 7.31 15.06 7.56
CA GLN A 215 8.38 15.89 8.09
C GLN A 215 9.30 15.06 8.97
N LEU A 216 10.59 15.39 8.90
CA LEU A 216 11.63 14.66 9.60
C LEU A 216 11.97 15.35 10.90
N GLU A 217 11.75 14.63 11.99
CA GLU A 217 12.23 15.02 13.30
C GLU A 217 13.33 14.08 13.79
N MET A 218 14.31 14.66 14.50
CA MET A 218 15.26 13.84 15.24
C MET A 218 14.54 13.19 16.42
N ARG A 219 14.69 11.87 16.56
CA ARG A 219 14.22 11.14 17.74
C ARG A 219 14.79 11.77 19.01
N ALA A 220 14.04 11.75 20.11
CA ALA A 220 14.50 12.30 21.39
C ALA A 220 15.83 11.66 21.87
N SER A 221 16.00 10.35 21.65
CA SER A 221 17.25 9.62 21.92
C SER A 221 18.42 10.17 21.11
N ASP A 222 18.19 10.46 19.83
CA ASP A 222 19.20 11.00 18.93
C ASP A 222 19.48 12.48 19.25
N LYS A 223 18.46 13.27 19.59
CA LYS A 223 18.63 14.66 20.10
C LYS A 223 19.56 14.67 21.32
N LEU A 224 19.40 13.73 22.26
CA LEU A 224 20.30 13.60 23.42
C LEU A 224 21.70 13.11 23.03
N PHE A 225 21.77 12.03 22.25
CA PHE A 225 23.05 11.42 21.86
C PHE A 225 23.92 12.35 21.00
N PHE A 226 23.34 13.18 20.14
CA PHE A 226 24.07 14.19 19.36
C PHE A 226 24.23 15.52 20.12
N GLY A 227 23.26 15.87 20.96
CA GLY A 227 23.30 17.08 21.79
C GLY A 227 24.43 17.05 22.81
N VAL A 228 24.64 15.93 23.49
CA VAL A 228 25.65 15.82 24.56
C VAL A 228 27.09 15.99 24.04
N PRO A 229 27.56 15.30 22.98
CA PRO A 229 28.89 15.53 22.41
C PRO A 229 29.03 16.91 21.77
N ALA A 230 27.97 17.46 21.17
CA ALA A 230 28.00 18.82 20.65
C ALA A 230 28.20 19.84 21.78
N LEU A 231 27.48 19.70 22.90
CA LEU A 231 27.66 20.51 24.09
C LEU A 231 29.07 20.34 24.67
N LEU A 232 29.50 19.10 24.95
CA LEU A 232 30.81 18.81 25.53
C LEU A 232 31.98 19.28 24.66
N GLY A 233 31.89 19.08 23.34
CA GLY A 233 32.89 19.59 22.38
C GLY A 233 32.82 21.10 22.15
N GLY A 234 31.68 21.73 22.46
CA GLY A 234 31.47 23.17 22.41
C GLY A 234 32.01 23.92 23.62
N ILE A 235 32.05 23.29 24.80
CA ILE A 235 32.61 23.86 26.05
C ILE A 235 34.01 24.48 25.85
N PRO A 236 35.02 23.79 25.27
CA PRO A 236 36.34 24.40 25.08
C PRO A 236 36.34 25.53 24.04
N VAL A 237 35.43 25.52 23.07
CA VAL A 237 35.27 26.61 22.08
C VAL A 237 34.64 27.83 22.75
N ILE A 238 33.62 27.63 23.60
CA ILE A 238 32.96 28.68 24.38
C ILE A 238 33.90 29.25 25.45
N ALA A 239 34.70 28.42 26.13
CA ALA A 239 35.67 28.89 27.12
C ALA A 239 36.73 29.82 26.49
N LYS A 240 37.16 29.54 25.25
CA LYS A 240 38.05 30.41 24.47
C LYS A 240 37.37 31.70 23.97
N MET A 241 36.06 31.85 24.12
CA MET A 241 35.34 33.07 23.77
C MET A 241 35.39 34.15 24.85
N ILE A 242 35.59 33.80 26.11
CA ILE A 242 35.60 34.80 27.19
C ILE A 242 36.72 35.84 26.98
N PRO A 243 37.98 35.44 26.65
CA PRO A 243 39.03 36.40 26.33
C PRO A 243 38.80 37.12 24.99
N ALA A 244 38.26 36.43 23.98
CA ALA A 244 37.99 36.99 22.65
C ALA A 244 36.89 38.07 22.68
N ALA A 245 35.81 37.83 23.41
CA ALA A 245 34.72 38.78 23.61
C ALA A 245 35.17 39.98 24.45
N PHE A 246 36.04 39.77 25.44
CA PHE A 246 36.69 40.85 26.18
C PHE A 246 37.54 41.74 25.27
N ALA A 247 38.42 41.14 24.45
CA ALA A 247 39.26 41.87 23.51
C ALA A 247 38.43 42.64 22.47
N LEU A 248 37.35 42.03 21.95
CA LEU A 248 36.43 42.66 21.01
C LEU A 248 35.64 43.83 21.63
N ALA A 249 35.19 43.69 22.89
CA ALA A 249 34.49 44.77 23.60
C ALA A 249 35.39 45.98 23.88
N ILE A 250 36.69 45.75 24.12
CA ILE A 250 37.67 46.83 24.26
C ILE A 250 37.94 47.49 22.90
N LEU A 251 38.10 46.69 21.83
CA LEU A 251 38.30 47.19 20.45
C LEU A 251 37.14 48.05 19.95
N LEU A 252 35.89 47.67 20.26
CA LEU A 252 34.68 48.40 19.89
C LEU A 252 34.39 49.61 20.81
N GLY A 253 35.27 49.91 21.77
CA GLY A 253 35.11 51.02 22.71
C GLY A 253 34.00 50.83 23.76
N LEU A 254 33.39 49.63 23.82
CA LEU A 254 32.34 49.26 24.76
C LEU A 254 32.89 49.04 26.19
N ARG A 255 34.21 48.87 26.32
CA ARG A 255 34.89 48.66 27.60
C ARG A 255 36.27 49.34 27.59
N ARG A 256 36.69 49.95 28.70
CA ARG A 256 38.05 50.52 28.85
C ARG A 256 39.03 49.42 29.30
N GLY A 257 40.18 49.31 28.62
CA GLY A 257 41.28 48.40 28.94
C GLY A 257 42.44 48.55 27.95
N GLU A 258 43.63 48.08 28.31
CA GLU A 258 44.77 47.99 27.39
C GLU A 258 44.61 46.77 26.48
N ILE A 259 44.75 46.97 25.18
CA ILE A 259 44.68 45.89 24.19
C ILE A 259 46.11 45.40 23.94
N ASP A 260 46.45 44.23 24.48
CA ASP A 260 47.65 43.52 24.08
C ASP A 260 47.46 42.95 22.66
N THR A 261 48.47 43.05 21.80
CA THR A 261 48.45 42.49 20.43
C THR A 261 48.12 40.99 20.44
N GLY A 262 48.55 40.27 21.50
CA GLY A 262 48.18 38.87 21.72
C GLY A 262 46.68 38.63 21.92
N SER A 263 45.96 39.59 22.52
CA SER A 263 44.51 39.51 22.74
C SER A 263 43.70 39.67 21.44
N ILE A 264 44.18 40.50 20.50
CA ILE A 264 43.57 40.66 19.16
C ILE A 264 43.72 39.38 18.35
N ILE A 265 44.94 38.82 18.31
CA ILE A 265 45.23 37.57 17.59
C ILE A 265 44.41 36.41 18.18
N THR A 266 44.32 36.33 19.52
CA THR A 266 43.51 35.33 20.22
C THR A 266 42.03 35.50 19.91
N GLY A 267 41.53 36.73 19.87
CA GLY A 267 40.14 37.05 19.53
C GLY A 267 39.77 36.63 18.10
N LEU A 268 40.59 37.01 17.12
CA LEU A 268 40.39 36.63 15.72
C LEU A 268 40.45 35.11 15.52
N THR A 269 41.42 34.45 16.15
CA THR A 269 41.56 32.99 16.13
C THR A 269 40.34 32.30 16.75
N GLY A 270 39.81 32.83 17.87
CA GLY A 270 38.60 32.32 18.51
C GLY A 270 37.37 32.39 17.60
N LEU A 271 37.19 33.49 16.87
CA LEU A 271 36.09 33.65 15.90
C LEU A 271 36.21 32.69 14.72
N VAL A 272 37.41 32.49 14.18
CA VAL A 272 37.64 31.53 13.09
C VAL A 272 37.35 30.10 13.53
N VAL A 273 37.81 29.72 14.73
CA VAL A 273 37.54 28.37 15.30
C VAL A 273 36.04 28.17 15.55
N LEU A 274 35.34 29.19 16.05
CA LEU A 274 33.89 29.13 16.25
C LEU A 274 33.15 28.99 14.92
N GLY A 275 33.49 29.82 13.93
CA GLY A 275 32.90 29.77 12.60
C GLY A 275 33.08 28.39 11.96
N ALA A 276 34.30 27.83 12.04
CA ALA A 276 34.59 26.49 11.56
C ALA A 276 33.81 25.40 12.32
N TYR A 277 33.65 25.55 13.64
CA TYR A 277 32.86 24.61 14.46
C TYR A 277 31.37 24.66 14.12
N LEU A 278 30.76 25.85 14.08
CA LEU A 278 29.36 26.05 13.73
C LEU A 278 29.07 25.57 12.30
N PHE A 279 29.94 25.90 11.35
CA PHE A 279 29.83 25.44 9.97
C PHE A 279 29.91 23.91 9.87
N ARG A 280 30.83 23.28 10.62
CA ARG A 280 30.94 21.81 10.68
C ARG A 280 29.69 21.17 11.30
N GLN A 281 29.14 21.74 12.37
CA GLN A 281 27.91 21.23 13.00
C GLN A 281 26.70 21.36 12.09
N TRP A 282 26.54 22.53 11.46
CA TRP A 282 25.48 22.76 10.48
C TRP A 282 25.60 21.83 9.27
N GLY A 283 26.81 21.65 8.74
CA GLY A 283 27.08 20.71 7.64
C GLY A 283 26.73 19.26 7.97
N LYS A 284 27.03 18.80 9.19
CA LYS A 284 26.62 17.45 9.65
C LYS A 284 25.11 17.27 9.66
N PHE A 285 24.38 18.26 10.18
CA PHE A 285 22.91 18.23 10.19
C PHE A 285 22.34 18.24 8.77
N ARG A 286 22.85 19.13 7.90
CA ARG A 286 22.41 19.24 6.51
C ARG A 286 22.67 17.95 5.73
N ASN A 287 23.88 17.40 5.81
CA ASN A 287 24.22 16.15 5.11
C ASN A 287 23.36 14.99 5.56
N ARG A 288 23.04 14.89 6.86
CA ARG A 288 22.21 13.79 7.36
C ARG A 288 20.76 13.90 6.88
N ARG A 289 20.22 15.12 6.82
CA ARG A 289 18.89 15.37 6.24
C ARG A 289 18.85 15.00 4.75
N VAL A 290 19.90 15.33 3.99
CA VAL A 290 20.01 14.97 2.56
C VAL A 290 20.10 13.46 2.38
N LEU A 291 20.98 12.79 3.14
CA LEU A 291 21.14 11.33 3.05
C LEU A 291 19.83 10.60 3.38
N PHE A 292 19.11 11.04 4.41
CA PHE A 292 17.84 10.41 4.77
C PHE A 292 16.74 10.67 3.73
N ASN A 293 16.61 11.90 3.22
CA ASN A 293 15.68 12.18 2.12
C ASN A 293 15.98 11.32 0.89
N LYS A 294 17.25 11.00 0.65
CA LYS A 294 17.68 10.07 -0.39
C LYS A 294 17.23 8.64 -0.06
N GLU A 295 17.53 8.13 1.13
CA GLU A 295 17.13 6.78 1.56
C GLU A 295 15.61 6.59 1.52
N LEU A 296 14.83 7.57 1.99
CA LEU A 296 13.37 7.57 1.87
C LEU A 296 12.91 7.53 0.43
N SER A 297 13.44 8.43 -0.41
CA SER A 297 13.05 8.51 -1.82
C SER A 297 13.36 7.21 -2.57
N GLU A 298 14.55 6.64 -2.35
CA GLU A 298 14.93 5.35 -2.95
C GLU A 298 14.04 4.22 -2.45
N ASN A 299 13.77 4.18 -1.14
CA ASN A 299 12.93 3.15 -0.55
C ASN A 299 11.48 3.21 -1.06
N LEU A 300 10.89 4.41 -1.10
CA LEU A 300 9.56 4.63 -1.64
C LEU A 300 9.52 4.39 -3.15
N TYR A 301 10.56 4.73 -3.90
CA TYR A 301 10.63 4.52 -5.35
C TYR A 301 10.53 3.03 -5.70
N PHE A 302 11.30 2.16 -5.06
CA PHE A 302 11.25 0.71 -5.34
C PHE A 302 10.04 -0.01 -4.74
N ARG A 303 9.35 0.65 -3.80
CA ARG A 303 8.13 0.12 -3.17
C ARG A 303 6.86 0.66 -3.80
N ASN A 304 6.89 1.78 -4.53
CA ASN A 304 5.74 2.29 -5.27
C ASN A 304 5.44 1.34 -6.44
N LEU A 305 4.18 0.94 -6.53
CA LEU A 305 3.67 0.07 -7.58
C LEU A 305 2.94 0.87 -8.64
N ASP A 306 2.11 1.81 -8.19
CA ASP A 306 1.31 2.63 -9.08
C ASP A 306 0.82 3.92 -8.40
N ASN A 307 0.33 4.86 -9.20
CA ASN A 307 -0.19 6.15 -8.75
C ASN A 307 -1.50 6.51 -9.46
N ASN A 308 -2.41 7.18 -8.74
CA ASN A 308 -3.63 7.79 -9.27
C ASN A 308 -4.46 6.81 -10.12
N GLU A 309 -4.77 7.13 -11.38
CA GLU A 309 -5.60 6.26 -12.23
C GLU A 309 -4.98 4.86 -12.44
N GLY A 310 -3.65 4.74 -12.46
CA GLY A 310 -2.98 3.46 -12.54
C GLY A 310 -3.26 2.55 -11.33
N VAL A 311 -3.43 3.13 -10.13
CA VAL A 311 -3.88 2.39 -8.95
C VAL A 311 -5.24 1.75 -9.18
N LEU A 312 -6.19 2.47 -9.79
CA LEU A 312 -7.51 1.92 -10.09
C LEU A 312 -7.41 0.72 -11.04
N THR A 313 -6.63 0.88 -12.11
CA THR A 313 -6.40 -0.19 -13.10
C THR A 313 -5.81 -1.42 -12.43
N ARG A 314 -4.79 -1.23 -11.59
CA ARG A 314 -4.12 -2.32 -10.90
C ARG A 314 -4.99 -2.99 -9.84
N LEU A 315 -5.77 -2.23 -9.08
CA LEU A 315 -6.66 -2.80 -8.06
C LEU A 315 -7.79 -3.62 -8.68
N VAL A 316 -8.35 -3.13 -9.79
CA VAL A 316 -9.39 -3.87 -10.53
C VAL A 316 -8.83 -5.17 -11.11
N ASP A 317 -7.64 -5.13 -11.73
CA ASP A 317 -6.96 -6.32 -12.25
C ASP A 317 -6.64 -7.34 -11.14
N GLU A 318 -6.13 -6.87 -10.00
CA GLU A 318 -5.85 -7.74 -8.84
C GLU A 318 -7.14 -8.35 -8.25
N ALA A 319 -8.24 -7.60 -8.18
CA ALA A 319 -9.53 -8.13 -7.75
C ALA A 319 -10.12 -9.13 -8.75
N GLU A 320 -10.04 -8.84 -10.07
CA GLU A 320 -10.44 -9.79 -11.12
C GLU A 320 -9.68 -11.12 -10.98
N GLU A 321 -8.38 -11.06 -10.71
CA GLU A 321 -7.54 -12.25 -10.60
C GLU A 321 -7.94 -13.13 -9.41
N GLU A 322 -8.12 -12.56 -8.20
CA GLU A 322 -8.55 -13.33 -7.02
C GLU A 322 -9.93 -13.97 -7.24
N GLU A 323 -10.89 -13.17 -7.67
CA GLU A 323 -12.28 -13.58 -7.87
C GLU A 323 -12.45 -14.69 -8.90
N CYS A 324 -11.68 -14.61 -10.01
CA CYS A 324 -11.65 -15.69 -10.98
C CYS A 324 -11.11 -16.97 -10.35
N LYS A 325 -9.98 -16.91 -9.62
CA LYS A 325 -9.37 -18.10 -9.02
C LYS A 325 -10.32 -18.75 -8.03
N GLU A 326 -10.97 -17.95 -7.19
CA GLU A 326 -11.93 -18.45 -6.19
C GLU A 326 -13.15 -19.10 -6.84
N ALA A 327 -13.75 -18.47 -7.85
CA ALA A 327 -14.88 -19.04 -8.58
C ALA A 327 -14.52 -20.34 -9.31
N LEU A 328 -13.35 -20.40 -9.96
CA LEU A 328 -12.86 -21.58 -10.66
C LEU A 328 -12.61 -22.75 -9.69
N LEU A 329 -11.94 -22.49 -8.57
CA LEU A 329 -11.67 -23.48 -7.53
C LEU A 329 -12.97 -24.00 -6.91
N ALA A 330 -13.84 -23.09 -6.47
CA ALA A 330 -15.10 -23.45 -5.84
C ALA A 330 -15.97 -24.31 -6.77
N TYR A 331 -16.13 -23.91 -8.04
CA TYR A 331 -16.88 -24.69 -9.01
C TYR A 331 -16.26 -26.08 -9.24
N TYR A 332 -14.95 -26.14 -9.47
CA TYR A 332 -14.25 -27.40 -9.76
C TYR A 332 -14.42 -28.43 -8.63
N PHE A 333 -14.17 -28.03 -7.39
CA PHE A 333 -14.26 -28.94 -6.25
C PHE A 333 -15.69 -29.38 -5.94
N LEU A 334 -16.68 -28.51 -6.16
CA LEU A 334 -18.09 -28.89 -6.08
C LEU A 334 -18.47 -29.89 -7.17
N HIS A 335 -18.00 -29.71 -8.40
CA HIS A 335 -18.24 -30.63 -9.50
C HIS A 335 -17.60 -32.00 -9.23
N ARG A 336 -16.33 -32.01 -8.81
CA ARG A 336 -15.61 -33.25 -8.46
C ARG A 336 -16.28 -34.02 -7.32
N ALA A 337 -16.85 -33.33 -6.33
CA ALA A 337 -17.59 -33.96 -5.25
C ALA A 337 -18.96 -34.53 -5.69
N ALA A 338 -19.58 -33.93 -6.71
CA ALA A 338 -20.84 -34.39 -7.27
C ALA A 338 -20.68 -35.62 -8.20
N ASP A 339 -19.56 -35.71 -8.92
CA ASP A 339 -19.24 -36.79 -9.88
C ASP A 339 -18.69 -38.06 -9.19
N GLY A 340 -18.25 -37.96 -7.94
CA GLY A 340 -17.83 -39.11 -7.14
C GLY A 340 -18.95 -40.12 -6.86
N GLN A 341 -18.59 -41.38 -6.58
CA GLN A 341 -19.52 -42.51 -6.31
C GLN A 341 -20.55 -42.26 -5.19
N THR A 342 -20.33 -41.27 -4.35
CA THR A 342 -21.29 -40.77 -3.36
C THR A 342 -21.54 -39.30 -3.72
N SER A 343 -22.43 -39.02 -4.67
CA SER A 343 -22.73 -37.64 -5.10
C SER A 343 -23.05 -36.78 -3.87
N LYS A 344 -22.07 -35.98 -3.43
CA LYS A 344 -22.07 -35.34 -2.11
C LYS A 344 -22.10 -33.83 -2.29
N ALA A 345 -23.23 -33.23 -1.94
CA ALA A 345 -23.33 -31.79 -1.74
C ALA A 345 -22.41 -31.37 -0.58
N LEU A 346 -21.62 -30.33 -0.78
CA LEU A 346 -20.65 -29.85 0.22
C LEU A 346 -21.18 -28.63 0.95
N THR A 347 -20.91 -28.55 2.25
CA THR A 347 -21.06 -27.28 2.98
C THR A 347 -19.90 -26.34 2.66
N ALA A 348 -20.07 -25.03 2.87
CA ALA A 348 -19.01 -24.05 2.63
C ALA A 348 -17.69 -24.39 3.37
N PRO A 349 -17.68 -24.80 4.66
CA PRO A 349 -16.44 -25.20 5.34
C PRO A 349 -15.80 -26.49 4.80
N GLU A 350 -16.59 -27.43 4.27
CA GLU A 350 -16.05 -28.63 3.63
C GLU A 350 -15.38 -28.31 2.29
N LEU A 351 -15.97 -27.42 1.51
CA LEU A 351 -15.40 -26.93 0.25
C LEU A 351 -14.10 -26.14 0.52
N ASP A 352 -14.14 -25.25 1.51
CA ASP A 352 -13.00 -24.45 1.96
C ASP A 352 -11.79 -25.33 2.29
N ALA A 353 -11.97 -26.30 3.20
CA ALA A 353 -10.92 -27.22 3.59
C ALA A 353 -10.39 -28.08 2.43
N ALA A 354 -11.25 -28.44 1.47
CA ALA A 354 -10.83 -29.20 0.30
C ALA A 354 -9.93 -28.37 -0.64
N VAL A 355 -10.31 -27.11 -0.89
CA VAL A 355 -9.52 -26.18 -1.71
C VAL A 355 -8.19 -25.85 -1.04
N GLU A 356 -8.20 -25.51 0.26
CA GLU A 356 -6.97 -25.22 1.01
C GLU A 356 -6.00 -26.41 1.02
N ALA A 357 -6.51 -27.63 1.23
CA ALA A 357 -5.70 -28.85 1.22
C ALA A 357 -5.05 -29.06 -0.16
N TRP A 358 -5.81 -28.89 -1.25
CA TRP A 358 -5.29 -29.04 -2.60
C TRP A 358 -4.25 -27.97 -2.94
N LEU A 359 -4.48 -26.71 -2.58
CA LEU A 359 -3.50 -25.63 -2.80
C LEU A 359 -2.20 -25.89 -2.02
N SER A 360 -2.30 -26.40 -0.80
CA SER A 360 -1.15 -26.79 0.02
C SER A 360 -0.39 -27.98 -0.60
N GLU A 361 -1.09 -28.98 -1.13
CA GLU A 361 -0.45 -30.13 -1.76
C GLU A 361 0.18 -29.79 -3.12
N ARG A 362 -0.57 -29.12 -4.01
CA ARG A 362 -0.18 -28.84 -5.39
C ARG A 362 0.87 -27.73 -5.49
N PHE A 363 0.71 -26.67 -4.69
CA PHE A 363 1.53 -25.45 -4.79
C PHE A 363 2.36 -25.14 -3.55
N ARG A 364 2.21 -25.91 -2.46
CA ARG A 364 2.92 -25.68 -1.18
C ARG A 364 2.62 -24.31 -0.55
N VAL A 365 1.39 -23.84 -0.74
CA VAL A 365 0.90 -22.57 -0.18
C VAL A 365 -0.17 -22.84 0.86
N THR A 366 -0.09 -22.14 2.00
CA THR A 366 -1.11 -22.21 3.05
C THR A 366 -1.89 -20.90 3.00
N ILE A 367 -3.19 -20.98 2.76
CA ILE A 367 -4.06 -19.81 2.62
C ILE A 367 -5.24 -19.91 3.60
N ASP A 368 -6.02 -18.84 3.69
CA ASP A 368 -7.38 -18.82 4.23
C ASP A 368 -8.30 -18.53 3.04
N PHE A 369 -9.06 -19.51 2.54
CA PHE A 369 -9.78 -19.38 1.28
C PHE A 369 -11.13 -18.66 1.46
N GLU A 370 -11.45 -17.68 0.61
CA GLU A 370 -12.73 -16.94 0.70
C GLU A 370 -13.87 -17.70 -0.02
N VAL A 371 -14.29 -18.83 0.55
CA VAL A 371 -15.32 -19.68 -0.05
C VAL A 371 -16.70 -19.01 -0.17
N GLY A 372 -17.05 -18.12 0.76
CA GLY A 372 -18.40 -17.58 0.89
C GLY A 372 -18.82 -16.67 -0.26
N ASP A 373 -17.91 -15.78 -0.68
CA ASP A 373 -18.15 -14.84 -1.77
C ASP A 373 -18.17 -15.56 -3.12
N ALA A 374 -17.23 -16.50 -3.32
CA ALA A 374 -17.19 -17.39 -4.48
C ALA A 374 -18.51 -18.15 -4.68
N LEU A 375 -19.06 -18.75 -3.61
CA LEU A 375 -20.34 -19.45 -3.66
C LEU A 375 -21.49 -18.52 -4.01
N THR A 376 -21.56 -17.33 -3.39
CA THR A 376 -22.61 -16.34 -3.66
C THR A 376 -22.62 -15.93 -5.13
N LYS A 377 -21.46 -15.75 -5.74
CA LYS A 377 -21.33 -15.40 -7.17
C LYS A 377 -21.68 -16.55 -8.09
N LEU A 378 -21.20 -17.76 -7.79
CA LEU A 378 -21.55 -18.95 -8.56
C LEU A 378 -23.06 -19.24 -8.52
N GLU A 379 -23.73 -19.00 -7.38
CA GLU A 379 -25.19 -19.04 -7.26
C GLU A 379 -25.85 -17.97 -8.14
N ALA A 380 -25.37 -16.71 -8.10
CA ALA A 380 -25.90 -15.62 -8.91
C ALA A 380 -25.72 -15.83 -10.43
N LEU A 381 -24.73 -16.63 -10.82
CA LEU A 381 -24.50 -17.07 -12.20
C LEU A 381 -25.30 -18.33 -12.59
N GLY A 382 -25.99 -18.97 -11.62
CA GLY A 382 -26.73 -20.22 -11.84
C GLY A 382 -25.85 -21.48 -11.97
N LEU A 383 -24.55 -21.37 -11.65
CA LEU A 383 -23.58 -22.45 -11.77
C LEU A 383 -23.59 -23.41 -10.58
N VAL A 384 -24.11 -22.96 -9.44
CA VAL A 384 -24.20 -23.73 -8.21
C VAL A 384 -25.61 -23.60 -7.65
N VAL A 385 -26.13 -24.71 -7.10
CA VAL A 385 -27.42 -24.76 -6.40
C VAL A 385 -27.18 -25.04 -4.93
N ARG A 386 -27.85 -24.27 -4.07
CA ARG A 386 -27.88 -24.47 -2.62
C ARG A 386 -29.18 -25.12 -2.16
N ASP A 387 -29.05 -26.16 -1.35
CA ASP A 387 -30.19 -26.85 -0.73
C ASP A 387 -30.65 -26.18 0.59
N GLU A 388 -31.76 -26.69 1.15
CA GLU A 388 -32.31 -26.21 2.44
C GLU A 388 -31.34 -26.40 3.62
N GLN A 389 -30.33 -27.26 3.48
CA GLN A 389 -29.33 -27.58 4.51
C GLN A 389 -28.04 -26.79 4.34
N GLN A 390 -28.02 -25.75 3.49
CA GLN A 390 -26.83 -24.95 3.18
C GLN A 390 -25.68 -25.77 2.57
N ARG A 391 -26.02 -26.80 1.79
CA ARG A 391 -25.06 -27.54 0.96
C ARG A 391 -25.17 -27.10 -0.49
N TYR A 392 -24.03 -27.09 -1.15
CA TYR A 392 -23.85 -26.60 -2.49
C TYR A 392 -23.53 -27.77 -3.42
N THR A 393 -24.10 -27.73 -4.63
CA THR A 393 -23.82 -28.68 -5.70
C THR A 393 -23.59 -27.91 -7.00
N ALA A 394 -22.52 -28.24 -7.72
CA ALA A 394 -22.27 -27.63 -9.02
C ALA A 394 -23.22 -28.21 -10.07
N CYS A 395 -23.68 -27.34 -10.97
CA CYS A 395 -24.37 -27.76 -12.19
C CYS A 395 -23.43 -28.62 -13.06
N ALA A 396 -24.00 -29.48 -13.90
CA ALA A 396 -23.21 -30.23 -14.88
C ALA A 396 -22.47 -29.24 -15.82
N PRO A 397 -21.20 -29.51 -16.22
CA PRO A 397 -20.40 -28.60 -17.03
C PRO A 397 -21.09 -28.12 -18.32
N ASP A 398 -21.82 -29.00 -19.00
CA ASP A 398 -22.56 -28.63 -20.23
C ASP A 398 -23.68 -27.61 -19.94
N ASN A 399 -24.42 -27.82 -18.84
CA ASN A 399 -25.50 -26.91 -18.43
C ASN A 399 -24.94 -25.57 -17.95
N ALA A 400 -23.87 -25.61 -17.15
CA ALA A 400 -23.16 -24.43 -16.68
C ALA A 400 -22.63 -23.60 -17.86
N LEU A 401 -22.02 -24.25 -18.86
CA LEU A 401 -21.50 -23.58 -20.06
C LEU A 401 -22.63 -22.97 -20.89
N ALA A 402 -23.76 -23.67 -21.06
CA ALA A 402 -24.91 -23.15 -21.76
C ALA A 402 -25.49 -21.90 -21.07
N GLN A 403 -25.56 -21.89 -19.74
CA GLN A 403 -26.01 -20.72 -18.97
C GLN A 403 -25.06 -19.52 -19.13
N LEU A 404 -23.74 -19.74 -19.04
CA LEU A 404 -22.77 -18.66 -19.24
C LEU A 404 -22.84 -18.08 -20.65
N ARG A 405 -22.99 -18.92 -21.68
CA ARG A 405 -23.17 -18.44 -23.07
C ARG A 405 -24.43 -17.60 -23.25
N ALA A 406 -25.56 -18.05 -22.69
CA ALA A 406 -26.80 -17.28 -22.74
C ALA A 406 -26.68 -15.92 -22.02
N ARG A 407 -25.96 -15.87 -20.89
CA ARG A 407 -25.65 -14.62 -20.19
C ARG A 407 -24.77 -13.71 -21.03
N TRP A 408 -23.72 -14.26 -21.66
CA TRP A 408 -22.84 -13.52 -22.56
C TRP A 408 -23.60 -12.91 -23.75
N ASP A 409 -24.51 -13.66 -24.37
CA ASP A 409 -25.35 -13.17 -25.47
C ASP A 409 -26.25 -12.01 -25.03
N THR A 410 -26.74 -12.05 -23.79
CA THR A 410 -27.54 -10.98 -23.19
C THR A 410 -26.70 -9.71 -22.96
N ILE A 411 -25.43 -9.86 -22.54
CA ILE A 411 -24.49 -8.75 -22.36
C ILE A 411 -24.22 -8.05 -23.70
N LEU A 412 -24.04 -8.82 -24.77
CA LEU A 412 -23.76 -8.28 -26.11
C LEU A 412 -24.99 -7.70 -26.81
N SER A 413 -26.19 -8.10 -26.40
CA SER A 413 -27.47 -7.63 -26.95
C SER A 413 -28.29 -6.91 -25.89
N PRO A 414 -27.82 -5.77 -25.34
CA PRO A 414 -28.57 -5.02 -24.34
C PRO A 414 -29.89 -4.53 -24.96
N SER A 415 -31.00 -4.87 -24.32
CA SER A 415 -32.37 -4.52 -24.72
C SER A 415 -32.65 -3.02 -24.68
#